data_AF-A0A925CHH5-F1
#
_entry.id   AF-A0A925CHH5-F1
#
_cell.length_a   1.000
_cell.length_b   1.000
_cell.length_c   1.000
_cell.angle_alpha   90.00
_cell.angle_beta   90.00
_cell.angle_gamma   90.00
#
_symmetry.space_group_name_H-M   'P 1'
#
loop_
_entity.id
_entity.type
_entity.pdbx_description
1 polymer ?
#
loop_
_entity_poly.entity_id
_entity_poly.type
_entity_poly.pdbx_seq_one_letter_code
_entity_poly.pdbx_strand_id
1 'polypeptide(L)'
;MPSLDIQNPGMPDLQFVLFVSALCTADLTACNVAPALRATMFDRCWALIHTEGPPTDPKERILDLRQGTELTLEACLSTIRSMLTDAGIRTITWDHPVSEPTHESTPAAKPLIDRLGQLYPEPPEIVDP
;
A
#
# COMPACT_ATOMS: atom_id res chain seq x y z
N MET A 1 3.22 5.25 16.85
CA MET A 1 2.29 4.98 15.74
C MET A 1 2.87 5.61 14.51
N PRO A 2 3.18 4.83 13.47
CA PRO A 2 3.60 5.39 12.20
C PRO A 2 2.53 6.33 11.62
N SER A 3 2.97 7.25 10.76
CA SER A 3 2.09 8.20 10.10
C SER A 3 2.51 8.46 8.66
N LEU A 4 1.56 8.80 7.81
CA LEU A 4 1.79 9.12 6.40
C LEU A 4 0.98 10.37 6.00
N ASP A 5 1.66 11.44 5.59
CA ASP A 5 1.01 12.59 4.97
C ASP A 5 0.59 12.24 3.54
N ILE A 6 -0.70 12.38 3.23
CA ILE A 6 -1.25 11.94 1.93
C ILE A 6 -0.88 12.86 0.77
N GLN A 7 -0.45 14.09 1.07
CA GLN A 7 -0.04 15.07 0.07
C GLN A 7 1.47 15.04 -0.14
N ASN A 8 2.23 14.85 0.93
CA ASN A 8 3.69 14.81 0.95
C ASN A 8 4.22 13.51 1.58
N PRO A 9 3.99 12.35 0.94
CA PRO A 9 4.29 11.05 1.56
C PRO A 9 5.79 10.71 1.63
N GLY A 10 6.66 11.53 1.03
CA GLY A 10 8.11 11.28 1.01
C GLY A 10 8.54 10.05 0.20
N MET A 11 7.65 9.50 -0.63
CA MET A 11 7.88 8.31 -1.46
C MET A 11 7.28 8.48 -2.87
N PRO A 12 7.75 7.73 -3.87
CA PRO A 12 7.18 7.75 -5.22
C PRO A 12 5.71 7.32 -5.24
N ASP A 13 4.95 7.80 -6.24
CA ASP A 13 3.51 7.54 -6.34
C ASP A 13 3.17 6.05 -6.40
N LEU A 14 3.97 5.24 -7.10
CA LEU A 14 3.81 3.79 -7.12
C LEU A 14 3.91 3.18 -5.72
N GLN A 15 4.93 3.60 -4.96
CA GLN A 15 5.13 3.12 -3.59
C GLN A 15 3.98 3.58 -2.68
N PHE A 16 3.53 4.83 -2.82
CA PHE A 16 2.39 5.36 -2.08
C PHE A 16 1.11 4.56 -2.34
N VAL A 17 0.76 4.33 -3.61
CA VAL A 17 -0.46 3.60 -3.98
C VAL A 17 -0.41 2.17 -3.45
N LEU A 18 0.71 1.46 -3.63
CA LEU A 18 0.87 0.09 -3.15
C LEU A 18 0.81 0.03 -1.61
N PHE A 19 1.46 0.97 -0.93
CA PHE A 19 1.46 1.05 0.53
C PHE A 19 0.05 1.27 1.09
N VAL A 20 -0.66 2.27 0.59
CA VAL A 20 -2.03 2.58 1.06
C VAL A 20 -3.00 1.45 0.70
N SER A 21 -2.82 0.80 -0.45
CA SER A 21 -3.65 -0.35 -0.83
C SER A 21 -3.41 -1.57 0.07
N ALA A 22 -2.16 -1.84 0.45
CA ALA A 22 -1.84 -2.87 1.43
C ALA A 22 -2.40 -2.51 2.82
N LEU A 23 -2.34 -1.24 3.22
CA LEU A 23 -2.95 -0.76 4.46
C LEU A 23 -4.47 -0.98 4.48
N CYS A 24 -5.12 -0.94 3.31
CA CYS A 24 -6.56 -1.20 3.19
C CYS A 24 -6.95 -2.65 3.50
N THR A 25 -6.04 -3.59 3.27
CA THR A 25 -6.27 -5.03 3.44
C THR A 25 -5.58 -5.60 4.67
N ALA A 26 -4.71 -4.82 5.31
CA ALA A 26 -4.08 -5.15 6.58
C ALA A 26 -5.11 -5.29 7.72
N ASP A 27 -4.89 -6.31 8.55
CA ASP A 27 -5.61 -6.50 9.80
C ASP A 27 -5.00 -5.60 10.89
N LEU A 28 -5.48 -4.36 10.95
CA LEU A 28 -4.99 -3.32 11.87
C LEU A 28 -5.93 -3.19 13.06
N THR A 29 -5.38 -3.21 14.29
CA THR A 29 -6.19 -3.05 15.50
C THR A 29 -6.58 -1.59 15.72
N ALA A 30 -5.77 -0.63 15.27
CA ALA A 30 -6.02 0.80 15.37
C ALA A 30 -5.52 1.55 14.12
N CYS A 31 -6.45 2.00 13.28
CA CYS A 31 -6.17 2.90 12.17
C CYS A 31 -7.20 4.04 12.17
N ASN A 32 -6.76 5.26 11.86
CA ASN A 32 -7.68 6.40 11.74
C ASN A 32 -8.52 6.38 10.45
N VAL A 33 -8.28 5.43 9.55
CA VAL A 33 -9.11 5.17 8.37
C VAL A 33 -10.09 4.04 8.68
N ALA A 34 -11.39 4.36 8.67
CA ALA A 34 -12.43 3.39 8.98
C ALA A 34 -12.37 2.15 8.08
N PRO A 35 -12.63 0.92 8.58
CA PRO A 35 -12.57 -0.31 7.79
C PRO A 35 -13.42 -0.28 6.51
N ALA A 36 -14.62 0.32 6.57
CA ALA A 36 -15.49 0.47 5.40
C ALA A 36 -14.88 1.38 4.32
N LEU A 37 -14.19 2.46 4.73
CA LEU A 37 -13.49 3.35 3.80
C LEU A 37 -12.28 2.65 3.18
N ARG A 38 -11.51 1.90 3.97
CA ARG A 38 -10.40 1.07 3.49
C ARG A 38 -10.86 0.05 2.45
N ALA A 39 -11.93 -0.69 2.72
CA ALA A 39 -12.50 -1.65 1.78
C ALA A 39 -12.94 -0.97 0.47
N THR A 40 -13.69 0.12 0.57
CA THR A 40 -14.17 0.88 -0.60
C THR A 40 -13.01 1.43 -1.44
N MET A 41 -11.95 1.91 -0.79
CA MET A 41 -10.78 2.45 -1.47
C MET A 41 -10.05 1.37 -2.25
N PHE A 42 -9.83 0.20 -1.64
CA PHE A 42 -9.25 -0.95 -2.34
C PHE A 42 -10.13 -1.37 -3.53
N ASP A 43 -11.45 -1.52 -3.33
CA ASP A 43 -12.37 -1.98 -4.38
C ASP A 43 -12.37 -1.03 -5.59
N ARG A 44 -12.29 0.29 -5.35
CA ARG A 44 -12.19 1.28 -6.43
C ARG A 44 -10.86 1.20 -7.18
N CYS A 45 -9.74 1.07 -6.46
CA CYS A 45 -8.44 0.86 -7.09
C CYS A 45 -8.37 -0.45 -7.87
N TRP A 46 -8.99 -1.52 -7.36
CA TRP A 46 -9.09 -2.81 -8.03
C TRP A 46 -9.82 -2.70 -9.37
N ALA A 47 -10.97 -2.02 -9.39
CA ALA A 47 -11.79 -1.84 -10.58
C ALA A 47 -11.14 -0.96 -11.68
N LEU A 48 -10.07 -0.23 -11.35
CA LEU A 48 -9.27 0.51 -12.34
C LEU A 48 -8.32 -0.38 -13.14
N ILE A 49 -8.04 -1.58 -12.62
CA ILE A 49 -7.04 -2.52 -13.17
C ILE A 49 -7.72 -3.79 -13.70
N HIS A 50 -8.78 -4.24 -13.02
CA HIS A 50 -9.44 -5.51 -13.27
C HIS A 50 -10.88 -5.31 -13.73
N THR A 51 -11.39 -6.26 -14.52
CA THR A 51 -12.79 -6.28 -14.96
C THR A 51 -13.71 -7.02 -14.00
N GLU A 52 -13.13 -7.94 -13.25
CA GLU A 52 -13.77 -8.79 -12.25
C GLU A 52 -13.83 -8.10 -10.89
N GLY A 53 -14.73 -8.59 -10.03
CA GLY A 53 -14.80 -8.13 -8.65
C GLY A 53 -13.53 -8.49 -7.86
N PRO A 54 -13.20 -7.71 -6.82
CA PRO A 54 -12.05 -7.99 -5.99
C PRO A 54 -12.20 -9.33 -5.23
N PRO A 55 -11.10 -10.02 -4.90
CA PRO A 55 -11.16 -11.28 -4.19
C PRO A 55 -11.89 -11.17 -2.85
N THR A 56 -12.60 -12.24 -2.50
CA THR A 56 -13.31 -12.36 -1.22
C THR A 56 -12.37 -12.77 -0.07
N ASP A 57 -11.30 -13.50 -0.35
CA ASP A 57 -10.27 -13.80 0.64
C ASP A 57 -9.38 -12.56 0.85
N PRO A 58 -9.32 -11.99 2.07
CA PRO A 58 -8.46 -10.86 2.37
C PRO A 58 -6.99 -11.07 1.99
N LYS A 59 -6.48 -12.29 2.05
CA LYS A 59 -5.08 -12.62 1.71
C LYS A 59 -4.78 -12.53 0.22
N GLU A 60 -5.81 -12.62 -0.62
CA GLU A 60 -5.69 -12.50 -2.07
C GLU A 60 -5.91 -11.06 -2.55
N ARG A 61 -6.33 -10.15 -1.66
CA ARG A 61 -6.55 -8.74 -1.97
C ARG A 61 -5.23 -7.98 -2.06
N ILE A 62 -4.51 -8.24 -3.14
CA ILE A 62 -3.22 -7.61 -3.47
C ILE A 62 -3.42 -6.78 -4.74
N LEU A 63 -3.06 -5.50 -4.67
CA LEU A 63 -3.08 -4.63 -5.85
C LEU A 63 -1.81 -4.83 -6.67
N ASP A 64 -1.93 -5.39 -7.87
CA ASP A 64 -0.81 -5.56 -8.80
C ASP A 64 -0.87 -4.51 -9.92
N LEU A 65 0.11 -3.61 -9.94
CA LEU A 65 0.23 -2.55 -10.94
C LEU A 65 1.25 -2.87 -12.04
N ARG A 66 1.82 -4.08 -12.08
CA ARG A 66 2.87 -4.43 -13.07
C ARG A 66 2.39 -4.36 -14.52
N GLN A 67 1.11 -4.62 -14.75
CA GLN A 67 0.48 -4.50 -16.07
C GLN A 67 -0.27 -3.16 -16.24
N GLY A 68 -0.22 -2.30 -15.23
CA GLY A 68 -0.87 -0.99 -15.25
C GLY A 68 -0.12 0.01 -16.14
N THR A 69 -0.85 1.01 -16.60
CA THR A 69 -0.26 2.17 -17.30
C THR A 69 0.03 3.30 -16.31
N GLU A 70 0.78 4.31 -16.73
CA GLU A 70 0.96 5.55 -15.95
C GLU A 70 -0.40 6.21 -15.62
N LEU A 71 -1.33 6.21 -16.58
CA LEU A 71 -2.69 6.68 -16.37
C LEU A 71 -3.45 5.86 -15.30
N THR A 72 -3.22 4.55 -15.24
CA THR A 72 -3.79 3.68 -14.20
C THR A 72 -3.25 4.06 -12.82
N LEU A 73 -1.94 4.32 -12.73
CA LEU A 73 -1.31 4.75 -11.48
C LEU A 73 -1.86 6.11 -11.03
N GLU A 74 -1.96 7.09 -11.94
CA GLU A 74 -2.55 8.40 -11.66
C GLU A 74 -4.01 8.29 -11.17
N ALA A 75 -4.81 7.43 -11.80
CA ALA A 75 -6.19 7.20 -11.42
C ALA A 75 -6.30 6.60 -10.00
N CYS A 76 -5.43 5.64 -9.65
CA CYS A 76 -5.35 5.08 -8.31
C CYS A 76 -4.92 6.15 -7.28
N LEU A 77 -3.89 6.92 -7.59
CA LEU A 77 -3.40 8.02 -6.74
C LEU A 77 -4.50 9.04 -6.46
N SER A 78 -5.18 9.50 -7.51
CA SER A 78 -6.27 10.46 -7.43
C SER A 78 -7.43 9.92 -6.60
N THR A 79 -7.82 8.65 -6.83
CA THR A 79 -8.88 7.98 -6.08
C THR A 79 -8.57 7.94 -4.58
N ILE A 80 -7.36 7.50 -4.23
CA ILE A 80 -6.91 7.43 -2.83
C ILE A 80 -6.93 8.82 -2.18
N ARG A 81 -6.31 9.82 -2.81
CA ARG A 81 -6.23 11.18 -2.26
C ARG A 81 -7.60 11.82 -2.10
N SER A 82 -8.49 11.66 -3.10
CA SER A 82 -9.85 12.20 -3.03
C SER A 82 -10.61 11.59 -1.85
N MET A 83 -10.64 10.26 -1.76
CA MET A 83 -11.39 9.57 -0.71
C MET A 83 -10.92 9.91 0.70
N LEU A 84 -9.60 10.01 0.90
CA LEU A 84 -9.05 10.41 2.19
C LEU A 84 -9.35 11.88 2.51
N THR A 85 -9.23 12.76 1.51
CA THR A 85 -9.56 14.19 1.68
C THR A 85 -11.03 14.41 1.99
N ASP A 86 -11.93 13.70 1.30
CA ASP A 86 -13.39 13.75 1.52
C ASP A 86 -13.76 13.25 2.93
N ALA A 87 -13.00 12.30 3.45
CA ALA A 87 -13.12 11.82 4.83
C ALA A 87 -12.45 12.74 5.87
N GLY A 88 -11.84 13.86 5.45
CA GLY A 88 -11.11 14.78 6.32
C GLY A 88 -9.76 14.26 6.82
N ILE A 89 -9.24 13.18 6.21
CA ILE A 89 -7.99 12.53 6.59
C ILE A 89 -6.85 13.14 5.78
N ARG A 90 -5.95 13.88 6.46
CA ARG A 90 -4.71 14.41 5.85
C ARG A 90 -3.48 13.58 6.16
N THR A 91 -3.50 12.90 7.30
CA THR A 91 -2.42 12.04 7.76
C THR A 91 -3.03 10.72 8.14
N ILE A 92 -2.59 9.63 7.53
CA ILE A 92 -2.99 8.28 7.94
C ILE A 92 -2.14 7.90 9.14
N THR A 93 -2.74 7.31 10.17
CA THR A 93 -2.04 6.78 11.35
C THR A 93 -2.53 5.36 11.61
N TRP A 94 -1.61 4.48 12.00
CA TRP A 94 -1.93 3.08 12.28
C TRP A 94 -1.08 2.52 13.42
N ASP A 95 -1.52 1.40 13.98
CA ASP A 95 -0.77 0.57 14.90
C ASP A 95 0.08 -0.46 14.16
N HIS A 96 1.11 -0.95 14.84
CA HIS A 96 2.26 -1.70 14.34
C HIS A 96 3.35 -0.85 13.68
N PRO A 97 4.63 -0.99 14.09
CA PRO A 97 5.74 -0.60 13.23
C PRO A 97 5.70 -1.45 11.94
N VAL A 98 6.35 -0.96 10.87
CA VAL A 98 6.52 -1.70 9.61
C VAL A 98 6.97 -3.12 9.94
N SER A 99 6.10 -4.09 9.68
CA SER A 99 6.40 -5.50 9.98
C SER A 99 7.24 -6.08 8.85
N GLU A 100 8.11 -7.04 9.20
CA GLU A 100 8.79 -7.88 8.21
C GLU A 100 7.76 -8.47 7.22
N PRO A 101 8.11 -8.62 5.93
CA PRO A 101 7.21 -9.18 4.93
C PRO A 101 6.63 -10.52 5.39
N THR A 102 5.31 -10.60 5.55
CA THR A 102 4.61 -11.81 6.03
C THR A 102 4.38 -12.84 4.93
N HIS A 103 4.54 -12.45 3.67
CA HIS A 103 4.48 -13.35 2.53
C HIS A 103 5.88 -13.82 2.15
N GLU A 104 6.05 -15.14 2.05
CA GLU A 104 7.26 -15.68 1.43
C GLU A 104 7.37 -15.14 0.01
N SER A 105 8.51 -14.51 -0.27
CA SER A 105 8.85 -14.13 -1.62
C SER A 105 8.90 -15.37 -2.51
N THR A 106 8.48 -15.22 -3.76
CA THR A 106 8.48 -16.34 -4.71
C THR A 106 9.89 -16.93 -4.83
N PRO A 107 10.03 -18.24 -5.14
CA PRO A 107 11.36 -18.84 -5.31
C PRO A 107 12.22 -18.11 -6.36
N ALA A 108 11.58 -17.49 -7.37
CA ALA A 108 12.24 -16.69 -8.40
C ALA A 108 12.74 -15.33 -7.88
N ALA A 109 12.14 -14.79 -6.82
CA ALA A 109 12.54 -13.53 -6.21
C ALA A 109 13.67 -13.69 -5.19
N LYS A 110 13.86 -14.88 -4.58
CA LYS A 110 14.91 -15.16 -3.58
C LYS A 110 16.33 -14.76 -4.05
N PRO A 111 16.79 -15.12 -5.26
CA PRO A 111 18.12 -14.71 -5.73
C PRO A 111 18.30 -13.19 -5.89
N LEU A 112 17.20 -12.47 -6.16
CA LEU A 112 17.22 -11.01 -6.27
C LEU A 112 17.26 -10.36 -4.89
N ILE A 113 16.50 -10.89 -3.92
CA ILE A 113 16.50 -10.42 -2.53
C ILE A 113 17.87 -10.64 -1.90
N ASP A 114 18.48 -11.81 -2.10
CA ASP A 114 19.83 -12.11 -1.60
C ASP A 114 20.88 -11.14 -2.18
N ARG A 115 20.76 -10.82 -3.47
CA ARG A 115 21.63 -9.81 -4.12
C ARG A 115 21.40 -8.41 -3.57
N LEU A 116 20.15 -8.01 -3.37
CA LEU A 116 19.82 -6.69 -2.82
C LEU A 116 20.32 -6.55 -1.37
N GLY A 117 20.17 -7.58 -0.54
CA GLY A 117 20.71 -7.59 0.83
C GLY A 117 22.23 -7.54 0.90
N GLN A 118 22.95 -7.99 -0.13
CA GLN A 118 24.41 -7.81 -0.24
C GLN A 118 24.80 -6.40 -0.68
N LEU A 119 24.00 -5.77 -1.53
CA LEU A 119 24.25 -4.42 -2.08
C LEU A 119 23.87 -3.32 -1.10
N TYR A 120 22.86 -3.56 -0.27
CA TYR A 120 22.36 -2.67 0.78
C TYR A 120 22.33 -3.45 2.10
N PRO A 121 23.50 -3.72 2.71
CA PRO A 121 23.59 -4.51 3.94
C PRO A 121 23.09 -3.75 5.17
N GLU A 122 23.01 -2.42 5.09
CA GLU A 122 22.35 -1.62 6.11
C GLU A 122 20.84 -1.66 5.87
N PRO A 123 20.03 -1.94 6.91
CA PRO A 123 18.60 -1.70 6.84
C PRO A 123 18.38 -0.25 6.37
N PRO A 124 17.39 0.05 5.51
CA PRO A 124 17.06 1.44 5.22
C PRO A 124 16.90 2.14 6.56
N GLU A 125 17.66 3.23 6.77
CA GLU A 125 17.56 4.04 7.99
C GLU A 125 16.08 4.30 8.23
N ILE A 126 15.56 3.66 9.29
CA ILE A 126 14.30 4.09 9.87
C ILE A 126 14.62 5.50 10.34
N VAL A 127 14.19 6.49 9.58
CA VAL A 127 14.23 7.88 10.02
C VAL A 127 13.26 7.94 11.19
N ASP A 128 13.80 7.78 12.39
CA ASP A 128 13.06 7.91 13.65
C ASP A 128 12.62 9.39 13.76
N PRO A 129 11.32 9.69 13.96
CA PRO A 129 10.81 11.06 14.09
C PRO A 129 11.21 11.75 15.40
#